data_AF-A0A955LRZ6-F1
#
_entry.id   AF-A0A955LRZ6-F1
#
_cell.length_a   1.000
_cell.length_b   1.000
_cell.length_c   1.000
_cell.angle_alpha   90.00
_cell.angle_beta   90.00
_cell.angle_gamma   90.00
#
_symmetry.space_group_name_H-M   'P 1'
#
loop_
_entity.id
_entity.type
_entity.pdbx_description
1 polymer ?
#
loop_
_entity_poly.entity_id
_entity_poly.type
_entity_poly.pdbx_seq_one_letter_code
_entity_poly.pdbx_strand_id
1 'polypeptide(L)'
;MTFLRPGLILILMLSTALTAHAAEPADSTIKNALADIARFEQQAQGLTPARAANAKRILRLLEVSHERLQSSSHQSDPSWQEADQRFTALKTQLQQLTEPGSAAPSAAAVASAPAP
;
A
#
# COMPACT_ATOMS: atom_id res chain seq x y z
N MET A 1 41.24 -21.75 26.37
CA MET A 1 41.45 -20.56 25.51
C MET A 1 40.35 -20.56 24.46
N THR A 2 39.27 -19.81 24.71
CA THR A 2 38.06 -19.80 23.88
C THR A 2 38.17 -18.65 22.88
N PHE A 3 38.22 -18.97 21.59
CA PHE A 3 38.28 -17.98 20.52
C PHE A 3 36.94 -17.26 20.38
N LEU A 4 36.94 -15.98 20.77
CA LEU A 4 35.87 -15.02 20.56
C LEU A 4 35.76 -14.73 19.06
N ARG A 5 34.63 -15.04 18.43
CA ARG A 5 34.34 -14.70 17.03
C ARG A 5 33.95 -13.22 16.93
N PRO A 6 34.75 -12.34 16.28
CA PRO A 6 34.47 -10.90 16.20
C PRO A 6 33.49 -10.53 15.05
N GLY A 7 32.86 -11.51 14.40
CA GLY A 7 32.05 -11.29 13.18
C GLY A 7 30.54 -11.18 13.36
N LEU A 8 30.00 -11.39 14.58
CA LEU A 8 28.56 -11.59 14.78
C LEU A 8 27.91 -10.60 15.78
N ILE A 9 28.50 -9.42 15.99
CA ILE A 9 27.96 -8.42 16.93
C ILE A 9 27.59 -7.09 16.25
N LEU A 10 27.85 -6.93 14.93
CA LEU A 10 27.62 -5.65 14.24
C LEU A 10 26.26 -5.54 13.50
N ILE A 11 25.36 -6.53 13.57
CA ILE A 11 24.08 -6.54 12.81
C ILE A 11 22.86 -6.43 13.76
N LEU A 12 23.05 -5.93 14.99
CA LEU A 12 21.96 -5.87 15.99
C LEU A 12 21.61 -4.45 16.49
N MET A 13 22.05 -3.40 15.78
CA MET A 13 21.83 -1.99 16.20
C MET A 13 21.37 -1.09 15.05
N LEU A 14 20.55 -1.60 14.13
CA LEU A 14 19.84 -0.74 13.17
C LEU A 14 18.38 -1.17 12.98
N SER A 15 17.77 -1.64 14.06
CA SER A 15 16.32 -1.68 14.19
C SER A 15 15.91 -0.53 15.11
N THR A 16 16.21 0.70 14.70
CA THR A 16 15.52 1.88 15.22
C THR A 16 14.05 1.69 14.86
N ALA A 17 13.32 1.07 15.78
CA ALA A 17 11.88 1.10 15.83
C ALA A 17 11.49 2.58 15.85
N LEU A 18 11.14 3.09 14.66
CA LEU A 18 10.41 4.32 14.52
C LEU A 18 9.02 4.04 15.11
N THR A 19 8.92 4.14 16.43
CA THR A 19 7.64 4.23 17.13
C THR A 19 6.99 5.51 16.64
N ALA A 20 6.25 5.39 15.54
CA ALA A 20 5.27 6.36 15.10
C ALA A 20 4.27 6.52 16.24
N HIS A 21 4.53 7.46 17.14
CA HIS A 21 3.46 8.05 17.92
C HIS A 21 2.49 8.58 16.87
N ALA A 22 1.24 8.13 16.91
CA ALA A 22 0.18 8.72 16.11
C ALA A 22 0.06 10.18 16.56
N ALA A 23 0.87 11.03 15.95
CA ALA A 23 0.83 12.47 16.16
C ALA A 23 -0.56 12.90 15.72
N GLU A 24 -1.19 13.73 16.55
CA GLU A 24 -2.45 14.34 16.15
C GLU A 24 -2.22 15.06 14.81
N PRO A 25 -3.04 14.79 13.78
CA PRO A 25 -2.79 15.33 12.45
C PRO A 25 -2.74 16.86 12.50
N ALA A 26 -1.78 17.43 11.79
CA ALA A 26 -1.48 18.87 11.87
C ALA A 26 -2.66 19.77 11.48
N ASP A 27 -3.58 19.28 10.65
CA ASP A 27 -4.82 19.96 10.32
C ASP A 27 -6.00 18.99 10.04
N SER A 28 -7.19 19.56 9.90
CA SER A 28 -8.41 18.79 9.60
C SER A 28 -8.41 18.19 8.19
N THR A 29 -7.66 18.76 7.25
CA THR A 29 -7.52 18.24 5.89
C THR A 29 -6.76 16.92 5.90
N ILE A 30 -5.61 16.86 6.57
CA ILE A 30 -4.81 15.64 6.76
C ILE A 30 -5.62 14.60 7.52
N LYS A 31 -6.31 14.99 8.60
CA LYS A 31 -7.19 14.11 9.36
C LYS A 31 -8.26 13.45 8.48
N ASN A 32 -8.95 14.26 7.66
CA ASN A 32 -10.01 13.77 6.78
C ASN A 32 -9.44 12.88 5.67
N ALA A 33 -8.28 13.24 5.12
CA ALA A 33 -7.59 12.41 4.12
C ALA A 33 -7.19 11.05 4.69
N LEU A 34 -6.61 11.00 5.90
CA LEU A 34 -6.28 9.74 6.58
C LEU A 34 -7.53 8.87 6.83
N ALA A 35 -8.64 9.49 7.23
CA ALA A 35 -9.90 8.77 7.43
C ALA A 35 -10.47 8.21 6.11
N ASP A 36 -10.43 9.00 5.03
CA ASP A 36 -10.84 8.56 3.70
C ASP A 36 -9.96 7.39 3.21
N ILE A 37 -8.63 7.52 3.32
CA ILE A 37 -7.66 6.49 2.94
C ILE A 37 -7.92 5.21 3.73
N ALA A 38 -8.07 5.27 5.06
CA ALA A 38 -8.35 4.10 5.89
C ALA A 38 -9.65 3.39 5.48
N ARG A 39 -10.71 4.14 5.15
CA ARG A 39 -11.96 3.57 4.63
C ARG A 39 -11.73 2.87 3.29
N PHE A 40 -10.95 3.48 2.38
CA PHE A 40 -10.67 2.89 1.08
C PHE A 40 -9.78 1.64 1.17
N GLU A 41 -8.82 1.62 2.10
CA GLU A 41 -8.02 0.42 2.40
C GLU A 41 -8.94 -0.73 2.84
N GLN A 42 -9.88 -0.48 3.74
CA GLN A 42 -10.87 -1.47 4.16
C GLN A 42 -11.74 -1.95 2.99
N GLN A 43 -12.16 -1.05 2.11
CA GLN A 43 -12.92 -1.41 0.90
C GLN A 43 -12.09 -2.18 -0.12
N ALA A 44 -10.77 -1.98 -0.13
CA ALA A 44 -9.85 -2.68 -1.00
C ALA A 44 -9.54 -4.10 -0.50
N GLN A 45 -9.72 -4.37 0.80
CA GLN A 45 -9.61 -5.73 1.35
C GLN A 45 -10.64 -6.66 0.68
N GLY A 46 -10.14 -7.67 -0.03
CA GLY A 46 -10.98 -8.61 -0.77
C GLY A 46 -11.36 -8.18 -2.18
N LEU A 47 -10.78 -7.10 -2.72
CA LEU A 47 -10.83 -6.84 -4.15
C LEU A 47 -9.97 -7.84 -4.92
N THR A 48 -10.51 -8.29 -6.05
CA THR A 48 -9.85 -9.18 -7.01
C THR A 48 -9.88 -8.52 -8.38
N PRO A 49 -9.03 -8.93 -9.35
CA PRO A 49 -9.09 -8.42 -10.72
C PRO A 49 -10.47 -8.54 -11.39
N ALA A 50 -11.26 -9.58 -11.04
CA ALA A 50 -12.65 -9.73 -11.48
C ALA A 50 -13.59 -8.58 -11.07
N ARG A 51 -13.18 -7.77 -10.08
CA ARG A 51 -13.89 -6.59 -9.56
C ARG A 51 -13.19 -5.29 -9.95
N ALA A 52 -12.47 -5.26 -11.07
CA ALA A 52 -11.73 -4.09 -11.55
C ALA A 52 -12.56 -2.79 -11.61
N ALA A 53 -13.86 -2.87 -11.91
CA ALA A 53 -14.75 -1.69 -11.90
C ALA A 53 -14.84 -1.04 -10.51
N ASN A 54 -14.90 -1.83 -9.44
CA ASN A 54 -14.92 -1.34 -8.06
C ASN A 54 -13.55 -0.75 -7.69
N ALA A 55 -12.46 -1.40 -8.10
CA ALA A 55 -11.10 -0.88 -7.90
C ALA A 55 -10.92 0.48 -8.59
N LYS A 56 -11.39 0.64 -9.84
CA LYS A 56 -11.38 1.94 -10.57
C LYS A 56 -12.19 3.02 -9.84
N ARG A 57 -13.34 2.65 -9.27
CA ARG A 57 -14.17 3.60 -8.50
C ARG A 57 -13.44 4.09 -7.26
N ILE A 58 -12.85 3.17 -6.49
CA ILE A 58 -12.08 3.51 -5.29
C ILE A 58 -10.87 4.36 -5.66
N LEU A 59 -10.16 4.01 -6.74
CA LEU A 59 -9.01 4.78 -7.22
C LEU A 59 -9.37 6.25 -7.50
N ARG A 60 -10.50 6.51 -8.18
CA ARG A 60 -10.96 7.89 -8.43
C ARG A 60 -11.28 8.66 -7.14
N LEU A 61 -11.92 8.01 -6.17
CA LEU A 61 -12.25 8.65 -4.89
C LEU A 61 -10.99 8.91 -4.05
N LEU A 62 -10.02 8.00 -4.14
CA LEU A 62 -8.71 8.13 -3.51
C LEU A 62 -7.94 9.32 -4.11
N GLU A 63 -7.95 9.50 -5.43
CA GLU A 63 -7.33 10.65 -6.10
C GLU A 63 -7.92 11.99 -5.63
N VAL A 64 -9.25 12.11 -5.52
CA VAL A 64 -9.88 13.33 -4.98
C VAL A 64 -9.45 13.60 -3.52
N SER A 65 -9.25 12.54 -2.74
CA SER A 65 -8.80 12.68 -1.35
C SER A 65 -7.35 13.15 -1.27
N HIS A 66 -6.52 12.72 -2.23
CA HIS A 66 -5.14 13.17 -2.35
C HIS A 66 -5.03 14.61 -2.85
N GLU A 67 -5.84 15.02 -3.82
CA GLU A 67 -5.91 16.43 -4.25
C GLU A 67 -6.21 17.37 -3.06
N ARG A 68 -7.13 16.95 -2.17
CA ARG A 68 -7.39 17.67 -0.92
C ARG A 68 -6.18 17.64 0.02
N LEU A 69 -5.50 16.50 0.17
CA LEU A 69 -4.29 16.40 0.99
C LEU A 69 -3.18 17.35 0.48
N GLN A 70 -3.04 17.50 -0.83
CA GLN A 70 -2.08 18.40 -1.47
C GLN A 70 -2.36 19.88 -1.17
N SER A 71 -3.61 20.26 -0.86
CA SER A 71 -3.94 21.64 -0.48
C SER A 71 -3.57 21.98 0.97
N SER A 72 -3.12 21.02 1.78
CA SER A 72 -2.63 21.30 3.13
C SER A 72 -1.33 22.11 3.08
N SER A 73 -1.20 23.07 4.01
CA SER A 73 0.04 23.83 4.22
C SER A 73 1.09 23.07 5.06
N HIS A 74 0.73 21.90 5.59
CA HIS A 74 1.54 21.10 6.50
C HIS A 74 2.18 19.87 5.82
N GLN A 75 2.63 20.01 4.58
CA GLN A 75 3.19 18.88 3.80
C GLN A 75 4.46 18.26 4.41
N SER A 76 5.19 19.04 5.20
CA SER A 76 6.38 18.57 5.92
C SER A 76 6.05 17.76 7.18
N ASP A 77 4.79 17.76 7.60
CA ASP A 77 4.36 17.10 8.83
C ASP A 77 4.39 15.57 8.68
N PRO A 78 4.81 14.82 9.71
CA PRO A 78 4.81 13.36 9.67
C PRO A 78 3.45 12.74 9.32
N SER A 79 2.34 13.34 9.75
CA SER A 79 0.98 12.86 9.45
C SER A 79 0.61 13.05 7.97
N TRP A 80 1.12 14.11 7.34
CA TRP A 80 0.97 14.30 5.90
C TRP A 80 1.78 13.26 5.12
N GLN A 81 3.03 13.02 5.54
CA GLN A 81 3.91 12.02 4.93
C GLN A 81 3.32 10.61 5.03
N GLU A 82 2.73 10.27 6.19
CA GLU A 82 2.01 9.01 6.36
C GLU A 82 0.84 8.89 5.38
N ALA A 83 0.03 9.94 5.26
CA ALA A 83 -1.12 9.96 4.36
C ALA A 83 -0.67 9.78 2.89
N ASP A 84 0.38 10.47 2.46
CA ASP A 84 0.92 10.38 1.10
C ASP A 84 1.53 8.99 0.80
N GLN A 85 2.25 8.41 1.77
CA GLN A 85 2.78 7.06 1.67
C GLN A 85 1.65 6.02 1.50
N ARG A 86 0.62 6.10 2.34
CA ARG A 86 -0.53 5.18 2.29
C ARG A 86 -1.35 5.35 1.01
N PHE A 87 -1.54 6.59 0.57
CA PHE A 87 -2.14 6.88 -0.73
C PHE A 87 -1.38 6.18 -1.87
N THR A 88 -0.06 6.34 -1.92
CA THR A 88 0.77 5.76 -2.98
C THR A 88 0.68 4.24 -2.97
N ALA A 89 0.78 3.61 -1.81
CA ALA A 89 0.67 2.16 -1.66
C ALA A 89 -0.70 1.64 -2.15
N LEU A 90 -1.79 2.26 -1.70
CA LEU A 90 -3.14 1.85 -2.09
C LEU A 90 -3.40 2.11 -3.58
N LYS A 91 -2.91 3.23 -4.13
CA LYS A 91 -3.00 3.53 -5.56
C LYS A 91 -2.33 2.45 -6.40
N THR A 92 -1.10 2.07 -6.06
CA THR A 92 -0.38 0.99 -6.76
C THR A 92 -1.16 -0.33 -6.69
N GLN A 93 -1.66 -0.71 -5.52
CA GLN A 93 -2.46 -1.93 -5.36
C GLN A 93 -3.72 -1.90 -6.24
N LEU A 94 -4.46 -0.79 -6.23
CA LEU A 94 -5.68 -0.66 -7.03
C LEU A 94 -5.36 -0.65 -8.53
N GLN A 95 -4.26 -0.03 -8.95
CA GLN A 95 -3.83 -0.02 -10.35
C GLN A 95 -3.54 -1.44 -10.85
N GLN A 96 -2.79 -2.25 -10.08
CA GLN A 96 -2.50 -3.65 -10.40
C GLN A 96 -3.76 -4.49 -10.61
N LEU A 97 -4.85 -4.19 -9.89
CA LEU A 97 -6.14 -4.88 -10.05
C LEU A 97 -6.93 -4.43 -11.29
N THR A 98 -6.54 -3.31 -11.91
CA THR A 98 -7.25 -2.71 -13.04
C THR A 98 -6.53 -2.84 -14.37
N GLU A 99 -5.24 -3.20 -14.35
CA GLU A 99 -4.47 -3.45 -15.56
C GLU A 99 -4.89 -4.79 -16.21
N PRO A 100 -5.29 -4.77 -17.49
CA PRO A 100 -5.65 -5.98 -18.22
C PRO A 100 -4.38 -6.77 -18.54
N GLY A 101 -3.94 -7.65 -17.63
CA GLY A 101 -2.77 -8.50 -17.89
C GLY A 101 -2.03 -9.03 -16.66
N SER A 102 -2.24 -8.45 -15.47
CA SER A 102 -1.58 -8.95 -14.24
C SER A 102 -2.15 -10.26 -13.69
N ALA A 103 -3.07 -10.89 -14.43
CA ALA A 103 -3.44 -12.28 -14.23
C ALA A 103 -2.85 -13.12 -15.36
N ALA A 104 -1.70 -13.76 -15.13
CA ALA A 104 -1.26 -14.90 -15.93
C ALA A 104 -0.30 -15.82 -15.14
N PRO A 105 -0.28 -17.15 -15.40
CA PRO A 105 -0.91 -17.81 -16.54
C PRO A 105 -1.97 -18.86 -16.18
N SER A 106 -2.92 -18.95 -17.10
CA SER A 106 -3.80 -20.07 -17.37
C SER A 106 -3.09 -21.41 -17.19
N ALA A 107 -3.57 -22.21 -16.23
CA ALA A 107 -3.35 -23.65 -16.21
C ALA A 107 -4.15 -24.28 -17.36
N ALA A 108 -3.62 -24.19 -18.57
CA ALA A 108 -4.19 -24.81 -19.76
C ALA A 108 -3.07 -25.40 -20.62
N ALA A 109 -2.37 -26.40 -20.08
CA ALA A 109 -1.46 -27.24 -20.86
C ALA A 109 -1.11 -28.54 -20.10
N VAL A 110 -2.05 -29.50 -20.01
CA VAL A 110 -1.85 -30.96 -19.92
C VAL A 110 -3.25 -31.59 -19.86
N ALA A 111 -3.70 -32.54 -20.67
CA ALA A 111 -3.10 -33.30 -21.74
C ALA A 111 -4.25 -33.74 -22.68
N SER A 112 -4.16 -33.39 -23.96
CA SER A 112 -4.94 -34.07 -24.99
C SER A 112 -4.44 -35.50 -25.10
N ALA A 113 -5.34 -36.46 -24.85
CA ALA A 113 -5.17 -37.84 -25.23
C ALA A 113 -5.11 -37.98 -26.76
N PRO A 114 -4.27 -38.90 -27.26
CA PRO A 114 -4.64 -39.68 -28.44
C PRO A 114 -4.56 -41.18 -28.13
N ALA A 115 -5.69 -41.86 -28.32
CA ALA A 115 -5.79 -43.31 -28.31
C ALA A 115 -5.38 -43.89 -29.68
N PRO A 116 -4.75 -45.07 -29.74
CA PRO A 116 -4.95 -46.05 -30.80
C PRO A 116 -6.07 -47.05 -30.44
#